data_AF-A0A2Z6M4K9-F1
#
_entry.id   AF-A0A2Z6M4K9-F1
#
_cell.length_a   1.000
_cell.length_b   1.000
_cell.length_c   1.000
_cell.angle_alpha   90.00
_cell.angle_beta   90.00
_cell.angle_gamma   90.00
#
_symmetry.space_group_name_H-M   'P 1'
#
loop_
_entity.id
_entity.type
_entity.pdbx_description
1 polymer ?
#
loop_
_entity_poly.entity_id
_entity_poly.type
_entity_poly.pdbx_seq_one_letter_code
_entity_poly.pdbx_strand_id
1 'polypeptide(L)'
;MKAKTVRTNWSLRTKKFGLPSVFLLCIFFFLAGLFGSSFFHHSQEDEYGMRAKLLEKSTTEESEHRLVHAGESGDDFVTSIPFQVLSWNPRALYFPNFASAEQCESIIEMARADLTSSRLQLREGETEEGSKGVRTR
;
A
#
# COMPACT_ATOMS: atom_id res chain seq x y z
N MET A 1 -12.02 -60.82 -48.19
CA MET A 1 -10.97 -61.24 -47.23
C MET A 1 -9.90 -60.17 -47.19
N LYS A 2 -9.36 -59.62 -46.10
CA LYS A 2 -9.63 -59.63 -44.64
C LYS A 2 -9.02 -58.29 -44.17
N ALA A 3 -9.77 -57.45 -43.46
CA ALA A 3 -9.21 -56.27 -42.79
C ALA A 3 -8.22 -56.75 -41.72
N LYS A 4 -6.98 -56.25 -41.73
CA LYS A 4 -5.99 -56.54 -40.69
C LYS A 4 -6.10 -55.47 -39.62
N THR A 5 -6.73 -55.82 -38.50
CA THR A 5 -6.75 -55.03 -37.27
C THR A 5 -5.34 -55.00 -36.68
N VAL A 6 -4.68 -53.84 -36.72
CA VAL A 6 -3.44 -53.62 -35.96
C VAL A 6 -3.82 -53.39 -34.51
N ARG A 7 -3.59 -54.41 -33.67
CA ARG A 7 -3.75 -54.35 -32.22
C ARG A 7 -2.54 -53.60 -31.65
N THR A 8 -2.74 -52.33 -31.29
CA THR A 8 -1.74 -51.54 -30.58
C THR A 8 -1.65 -52.05 -29.14
N ASN A 9 -0.65 -52.89 -28.87
CA ASN A 9 -0.33 -53.32 -27.50
C ASN A 9 0.39 -52.19 -26.77
N TRP A 10 -0.35 -51.37 -26.03
CA TRP A 10 0.25 -50.41 -25.10
C TRP A 10 0.72 -51.14 -23.84
N SER A 11 1.89 -51.78 -23.94
CA SER A 11 2.61 -52.27 -22.76
C SER A 11 3.22 -51.09 -22.03
N LEU A 12 2.47 -50.48 -21.10
CA LEU A 12 3.04 -49.61 -20.06
C LEU A 12 3.90 -50.47 -19.12
N ARG A 13 5.13 -50.74 -19.55
CA ARG A 13 6.21 -51.13 -18.65
C ARG A 13 6.49 -49.91 -17.77
N THR A 14 5.88 -49.87 -16.59
CA THR A 14 6.32 -48.98 -15.54
C THR A 14 7.72 -49.42 -15.13
N LYS A 15 8.75 -48.80 -15.73
CA LYS A 15 10.10 -48.86 -15.19
C LYS A 15 9.98 -48.37 -13.75
N LYS A 16 10.36 -49.21 -12.78
CA LYS A 16 10.43 -48.83 -11.36
C LYS A 16 11.30 -47.58 -11.28
N PHE A 17 10.69 -46.42 -11.18
CA PHE A 17 11.42 -45.17 -10.99
C PHE A 17 12.14 -45.33 -9.65
N GLY A 18 13.46 -45.51 -9.72
CA GLY A 18 14.25 -45.66 -8.51
C GLY A 18 14.05 -44.43 -7.63
N LEU A 19 14.11 -44.63 -6.31
CA LEU A 19 14.11 -43.56 -5.31
C LEU A 19 14.93 -42.31 -5.72
N PRO A 20 16.13 -42.42 -6.33
CA PRO A 20 16.86 -41.23 -6.81
C PRO A 20 16.13 -40.45 -7.91
N SER A 21 15.40 -41.10 -8.80
CA SER A 21 14.61 -40.42 -9.84
C SER A 21 13.45 -39.62 -9.24
N VAL A 22 12.82 -40.13 -8.18
CA VAL A 22 11.76 -39.40 -7.46
C VAL A 22 12.35 -38.20 -6.74
N PHE A 23 13.52 -38.37 -6.11
CA PHE A 23 14.22 -37.28 -5.43
C PHE A 23 14.62 -36.15 -6.39
N LEU A 24 15.12 -36.49 -7.59
CA LEU A 24 15.45 -35.51 -8.62
C LEU A 24 14.20 -34.78 -9.16
N LEU A 25 13.09 -35.48 -9.34
CA LEU A 25 11.81 -34.85 -9.68
C LEU A 25 11.34 -33.88 -8.59
N CYS A 26 11.43 -34.26 -7.32
CA CYS A 26 11.10 -33.38 -6.19
C CYS A 26 11.98 -32.12 -6.16
N ILE A 27 13.29 -32.25 -6.36
CA ILE A 27 14.20 -31.10 -6.44
C ILE A 27 13.83 -30.20 -7.62
N PHE A 28 13.53 -30.78 -8.79
CA PHE A 28 13.14 -30.02 -9.96
C PHE A 28 11.85 -29.21 -9.72
N PHE A 29 10.81 -29.82 -9.15
CA PHE A 29 9.58 -29.11 -8.81
C PHE A 29 9.77 -28.08 -7.69
N PHE A 30 10.64 -28.35 -6.71
CA PHE A 30 10.98 -27.39 -5.66
C PHE A 30 11.69 -26.16 -6.24
N LEU A 31 12.69 -26.36 -7.11
CA LEU A 31 13.38 -25.27 -7.80
C LEU A 31 12.44 -24.54 -8.76
N ALA A 32 11.66 -25.25 -9.57
CA ALA A 32 10.67 -24.64 -10.46
C ALA A 32 9.60 -23.85 -9.68
N GLY A 33 9.20 -24.30 -8.49
CA GLY A 33 8.30 -23.57 -7.60
C GLY A 33 8.95 -22.35 -6.94
N LEU A 34 10.21 -22.45 -6.53
CA LEU A 34 10.98 -21.34 -5.96
C LEU A 34 11.31 -20.25 -6.99
N PHE A 35 11.67 -20.65 -8.22
CA PHE A 35 11.91 -19.74 -9.34
C PHE A 35 10.60 -19.23 -9.95
N GLY A 36 9.57 -20.08 -10.03
CA GLY A 36 8.24 -19.67 -10.47
C GLY A 36 7.58 -18.68 -9.52
N SER A 37 7.70 -18.87 -8.20
CA SER A 37 7.20 -17.91 -7.23
C SER A 37 7.94 -16.59 -7.33
N SER A 38 9.24 -16.55 -7.59
CA SER A 38 9.98 -15.29 -7.76
C SER A 38 9.60 -14.49 -9.01
N PHE A 39 9.00 -15.11 -10.04
CA PHE A 39 8.40 -14.39 -11.17
C PHE A 39 6.98 -13.87 -10.88
N PHE A 40 6.20 -14.54 -10.03
CA PHE A 40 4.84 -14.11 -9.66
C PHE A 40 4.75 -13.30 -8.35
N HIS A 41 5.79 -13.28 -7.51
CA HIS A 41 5.84 -12.50 -6.27
C HIS A 41 6.02 -11.00 -6.53
N HIS A 42 6.34 -10.60 -7.76
CA HIS A 42 6.30 -9.19 -8.15
C HIS A 42 4.86 -8.62 -8.20
N SER A 43 3.83 -9.46 -8.05
CA SER A 43 2.44 -9.03 -8.12
C SER A 43 1.74 -8.87 -6.77
N GLN A 44 2.31 -9.26 -5.62
CA GLN A 44 1.48 -9.31 -4.40
C GLN A 44 2.12 -8.92 -3.06
N GLU A 45 3.44 -8.87 -2.87
CA GLU A 45 3.98 -8.52 -1.53
C GLU A 45 5.06 -7.43 -1.50
N ASP A 46 5.39 -6.79 -2.63
CA ASP A 46 6.33 -5.65 -2.68
C ASP A 46 5.66 -4.28 -2.83
N GLU A 47 4.35 -4.15 -2.60
CA GLU A 47 3.64 -2.86 -2.75
C GLU A 47 4.00 -1.84 -1.65
N TYR A 48 4.59 -2.29 -0.54
CA TYR A 48 4.94 -1.40 0.58
C TYR A 48 6.41 -0.94 0.59
N GLY A 49 7.35 -1.73 0.03
CA GLY A 49 8.78 -1.43 0.05
C GLY A 49 9.32 -0.75 -1.20
N MET A 50 8.83 -1.12 -2.40
CA MET A 50 9.36 -0.58 -3.66
C MET A 50 8.77 0.77 -4.06
N ARG A 51 7.57 1.14 -3.56
CA ARG A 51 6.95 2.44 -3.89
C ARG A 51 7.76 3.63 -3.40
N ALA A 52 8.44 3.52 -2.26
CA ALA A 52 9.28 4.60 -1.75
C ALA A 52 10.48 4.90 -2.67
N LYS A 53 11.10 3.86 -3.26
CA LYS A 53 12.25 4.00 -4.17
C LYS A 53 11.85 4.29 -5.63
N LEU A 54 10.67 3.86 -6.06
CA LEU A 54 10.16 4.19 -7.41
C LEU A 54 9.74 5.66 -7.50
N LEU A 55 9.12 6.21 -6.44
CA LEU A 55 8.66 7.61 -6.39
C LEU A 55 9.82 8.61 -6.48
N GLU A 56 10.99 8.26 -5.93
CA GLU A 56 12.18 9.10 -6.00
C GLU A 56 12.78 9.13 -7.42
N LYS A 57 12.63 8.04 -8.20
CA LYS A 57 13.15 7.93 -9.57
C LYS A 57 12.22 8.54 -10.63
N SER A 58 10.94 8.76 -10.33
CA SER A 58 9.98 9.37 -11.26
C SER A 58 9.98 10.90 -11.28
N THR A 59 10.89 11.55 -10.55
CA THR A 59 10.98 13.03 -10.49
C THR A 59 11.54 13.68 -11.76
N THR A 60 11.95 12.90 -12.76
CA THR A 60 12.53 13.40 -14.03
C THR A 60 11.70 13.04 -15.28
N GLU A 61 10.41 12.75 -15.12
CA GLU A 61 9.50 12.76 -16.27
C GLU A 61 8.40 13.77 -15.95
N GLU A 62 8.37 14.86 -16.71
CA GLU A 62 7.24 15.78 -16.79
C GLU A 62 6.04 15.00 -17.32
N SER A 63 5.45 14.14 -16.48
CA SER A 63 4.17 13.56 -16.77
C SER A 63 3.18 14.72 -16.74
N GLU A 64 2.64 15.09 -17.91
CA GLU A 64 1.49 15.97 -18.01
C GLU A 64 0.37 15.39 -17.14
N HIS A 65 0.30 15.82 -15.88
CA HIS A 65 -0.76 15.43 -14.98
C HIS A 65 -2.05 15.92 -15.64
N ARG A 66 -2.97 15.00 -15.96
CA ARG A 66 -4.29 15.36 -16.46
C ARG A 66 -5.06 16.04 -15.33
N LEU A 67 -4.89 17.36 -15.22
CA LEU A 67 -5.52 18.16 -14.20
C LEU A 67 -7.03 18.18 -14.44
N VAL A 68 -7.78 17.81 -13.41
CA VAL A 68 -9.20 18.12 -13.35
C VAL A 68 -9.34 19.61 -13.04
N HIS A 69 -10.40 20.24 -13.56
CA HIS A 69 -10.66 21.66 -13.33
C HIS A 69 -10.70 21.94 -11.81
N ALA A 70 -9.99 22.96 -11.34
CA ALA A 70 -10.00 23.33 -9.94
C ALA A 70 -11.40 23.81 -9.51
N GLY A 71 -11.72 23.65 -8.22
CA GLY A 71 -12.90 24.29 -7.64
C GLY A 71 -12.69 25.80 -7.50
N GLU A 72 -13.74 26.54 -7.12
CA GLU A 72 -13.69 28.01 -6.97
C GLU A 72 -12.60 28.51 -6.00
N SER A 73 -12.22 27.69 -5.02
CA SER A 73 -11.16 27.97 -4.04
C SER A 73 -9.94 27.04 -4.18
N GLY A 74 -9.85 26.26 -5.26
CA GLY A 74 -8.78 25.30 -5.46
C GLY A 74 -7.63 25.88 -6.30
N ASP A 75 -6.43 25.34 -6.12
CA ASP A 75 -5.28 25.69 -6.95
C ASP A 75 -5.31 24.95 -8.30
N ASP A 76 -4.95 25.64 -9.37
CA ASP A 76 -4.86 25.09 -10.74
C ASP A 76 -3.56 24.31 -11.01
N PHE A 77 -2.67 24.19 -10.01
CA PHE A 77 -1.35 23.58 -10.16
C PHE A 77 -1.14 22.45 -9.15
N VAL A 78 -0.39 21.42 -9.58
CA VAL A 78 -0.02 20.30 -8.71
C VAL A 78 1.31 20.60 -8.05
N THR A 79 1.35 20.56 -6.72
CA THR A 79 2.59 20.60 -5.94
C THR A 79 2.92 19.21 -5.42
N SER A 80 4.20 18.85 -5.48
CA SER A 80 4.71 17.66 -4.81
C SER A 80 5.24 18.06 -3.44
N ILE A 81 4.59 17.59 -2.38
CA ILE A 81 5.02 17.83 -1.01
C ILE A 81 5.69 16.55 -0.50
N PRO A 82 6.94 16.60 -0.02
CA PRO A 82 7.59 15.43 0.55
C PRO A 82 6.84 14.97 1.80
N PHE A 83 6.68 13.66 1.95
CA PHE A 83 6.07 13.06 3.13
C PHE A 83 6.71 11.72 3.49
N GLN A 84 6.57 11.35 4.76
CA GLN A 84 6.91 10.05 5.29
C GLN A 84 5.64 9.31 5.69
N VAL A 85 5.51 8.05 5.28
CA VAL A 85 4.40 7.21 5.73
C VAL A 85 4.72 6.65 7.11
N LEU A 86 3.83 6.90 8.09
CA LEU A 86 3.97 6.40 9.46
C LEU A 86 3.13 5.16 9.73
N SER A 87 1.91 5.11 9.17
CA SER A 87 1.02 3.95 9.28
C SER A 87 0.05 3.93 8.09
N TRP A 88 -0.40 2.74 7.73
CA TRP A 88 -1.43 2.53 6.72
C TRP A 88 -2.80 2.25 7.34
N ASN A 89 -2.83 1.78 8.58
CA ASN A 89 -4.05 1.53 9.33
C ASN A 89 -3.87 1.88 10.83
N PRO A 90 -4.34 3.05 11.30
CA PRO A 90 -4.94 4.13 10.50
C PRO A 90 -3.92 4.75 9.54
N ARG A 91 -4.38 5.35 8.44
CA ARG A 91 -3.49 6.04 7.51
C ARG A 91 -2.91 7.30 8.18
N ALA A 92 -1.60 7.36 8.33
CA ALA A 92 -0.88 8.45 8.96
C ALA A 92 0.35 8.82 8.11
N LEU A 93 0.44 10.11 7.75
CA LEU A 93 1.53 10.69 6.96
C LEU A 93 2.17 11.84 7.75
N TYR A 94 3.49 11.95 7.69
CA TYR A 94 4.28 13.02 8.29
C TYR A 94 4.89 13.90 7.20
N PHE A 95 4.65 15.20 7.27
CA PHE A 95 5.17 16.17 6.30
C PHE A 95 6.32 16.96 6.94
N PRO A 96 7.59 16.63 6.65
CA PRO A 96 8.72 17.36 7.21
C PRO A 96 8.75 18.79 6.68
N ASN A 97 9.08 19.74 7.56
CA ASN A 97 9.18 21.17 7.21
C ASN A 97 7.93 21.72 6.50
N PHE A 98 6.74 21.23 6.88
CA PHE A 98 5.47 21.64 6.26
C PHE A 98 5.21 23.15 6.36
N ALA A 99 5.60 23.77 7.47
CA ALA A 99 5.53 25.21 7.68
C ALA A 99 6.90 25.74 8.10
N SER A 100 7.23 26.96 7.66
CA SER A 100 8.43 27.66 8.10
C SER A 100 8.29 28.12 9.56
N ALA A 101 9.43 28.37 10.22
CA ALA A 101 9.41 28.93 11.58
C ALA A 101 8.67 30.27 11.65
N GLU A 102 8.83 31.13 10.63
CA GLU A 102 8.14 32.43 10.53
C GLU A 102 6.62 32.27 10.39
N GLN A 103 6.17 31.30 9.59
CA GLN A 103 4.75 30.98 9.46
C GLN A 103 4.18 30.48 10.78
N CYS A 104 4.91 29.61 11.49
CA CYS A 104 4.51 29.13 12.81
C CYS A 104 4.36 30.28 13.82
N GLU A 105 5.35 31.17 13.90
CA GLU A 105 5.30 32.34 14.80
C GLU A 105 4.14 33.28 14.46
N SER A 106 3.92 33.57 13.17
CA SER A 106 2.80 34.41 12.73
C SER A 106 1.44 33.83 13.15
N ILE A 107 1.25 32.51 13.01
CA ILE A 107 0.03 31.84 13.46
C ILE A 107 -0.14 31.96 14.98
N ILE A 108 0.95 31.79 15.74
CA ILE A 108 0.94 31.93 17.21
C ILE A 108 0.53 33.35 17.61
N GLU A 109 1.10 34.38 16.97
CA GLU A 109 0.79 35.78 17.26
C GLU A 109 -0.68 36.10 16.99
N MET A 110 -1.21 35.67 15.84
CA MET A 110 -2.61 35.87 15.49
C MET A 110 -3.55 35.15 16.46
N ALA A 111 -3.26 33.89 16.79
CA ALA A 111 -4.15 33.07 17.61
C ALA A 111 -4.15 33.48 19.08
N ARG A 112 -3.04 34.04 19.60
CA ARG A 112 -2.86 34.31 21.04
C ARG A 112 -3.98 35.15 21.65
N ALA A 113 -4.56 36.09 20.90
CA ALA A 113 -5.63 36.96 21.38
C ALA A 113 -6.93 36.20 21.68
N ASP A 114 -7.19 35.09 20.97
CA ASP A 114 -8.48 34.38 20.99
C ASP A 114 -8.41 33.00 21.68
N LEU A 115 -7.23 32.56 22.09
CA LEU A 115 -7.05 31.27 22.75
C LEU A 115 -7.74 31.23 24.12
N THR A 116 -8.59 30.24 24.32
CA THR A 116 -9.25 29.94 25.60
C THR A 116 -9.08 28.46 25.97
N SER A 117 -9.27 28.14 27.25
CA SER A 117 -9.21 26.75 27.72
C SER A 117 -10.26 25.91 27.00
N SER A 118 -9.86 24.74 26.49
CA SER A 118 -10.76 23.79 25.82
C SER A 118 -11.94 23.43 26.74
N ARG A 119 -13.15 23.50 26.20
CA ARG A 119 -14.40 23.12 26.90
C ARG A 119 -15.17 22.10 26.10
N LEU A 120 -15.96 21.30 26.82
CA LEU A 120 -16.90 20.39 26.19
C LEU A 120 -18.08 21.21 25.66
N GLN A 121 -18.43 21.02 24.39
CA GLN A 121 -19.64 21.59 23.83
C GLN A 121 -20.83 20.69 24.24
N LEU A 122 -21.55 21.13 25.27
CA LEU A 122 -22.71 20.41 25.80
C LEU A 122 -23.86 20.41 24.79
N ARG A 123 -24.53 19.26 24.66
CA ARG A 123 -25.80 19.19 23.92
C ARG A 123 -26.94 19.80 24.74
N GLU A 124 -28.05 20.10 24.08
CA GLU A 124 -29.26 20.55 24.77
C GLU A 124 -29.69 19.53 25.84
N GLY A 125 -29.86 20.01 27.07
CA GLY A 125 -30.23 19.19 28.22
C GLY A 125 -29.05 18.52 28.95
N GLU A 126 -27.81 18.68 28.47
CA GLU A 126 -26.61 18.15 29.13
C GLU A 126 -26.02 19.18 30.11
N THR A 127 -25.53 18.72 31.25
CA THR A 127 -24.89 19.56 32.28
C THR A 127 -23.41 19.23 32.42
N GLU A 128 -22.60 20.23 32.79
CA GLU A 128 -21.16 20.06 32.97
C GLU A 128 -20.86 18.97 34.02
N GLU A 129 -21.66 18.87 35.07
CA GLU A 129 -21.50 17.87 36.12
C GLU A 129 -21.86 16.46 35.65
N GLY A 130 -22.90 16.33 34.82
CA GLY A 130 -23.35 15.05 34.29
C GLY A 130 -22.40 14.47 33.23
N SER A 131 -21.69 15.33 32.50
CA SER A 131 -20.73 14.94 31.47
C SER A 131 -19.32 14.66 32.00
N LYS A 132 -19.05 14.90 33.30
CA LYS A 132 -17.72 14.66 33.88
C LYS A 132 -17.36 13.18 33.82
N GLY A 133 -16.21 12.88 33.20
CA GLY A 133 -15.69 11.51 33.10
C GLY A 133 -16.41 10.63 32.07
N VAL A 134 -17.39 11.17 31.34
CA VAL A 134 -18.04 10.47 30.24
C VAL A 134 -17.12 10.54 29.02
N ARG A 135 -16.67 9.39 28.54
CA ARG A 135 -15.99 9.32 27.24
C ARG A 135 -17.01 9.56 26.13
N THR A 136 -16.77 10.57 25.31
CA THR A 136 -17.41 10.69 24.00
C THR A 136 -17.12 9.42 23.20
N ARG A 137 -18.16 8.64 22.92
CA ARG A 137 -18.12 7.47 22.03
C ARG A 137 -18.23 7.90 20.57
#